data_AF-A0A820ENJ6-F1
#
_entry.id   AF-A0A820ENJ6-F1
#
_cell.length_a   1.000
_cell.length_b   1.000
_cell.length_c   1.000
_cell.angle_alpha   90.00
_cell.angle_beta   90.00
_cell.angle_gamma   90.00
#
_symmetry.space_group_name_H-M   'P 1'
#
loop_
_entity.id
_entity.type
_entity.pdbx_description
1 polymer ?
#
loop_
_entity_poly.entity_id
_entity_poly.type
_entity_poly.pdbx_seq_one_letter_code
_entity_poly.pdbx_strand_id
1 'polypeptide(L)'
;MILDKNGLRIDDTSVSTRFSVRDQTTFNEGVEHLNQYGYAVFSDVMELDKVEENKNLLWQFLETLPPPFNRIRRDRPSTWNHWPGIRSHGVTNTYGLGQSAFMWNIRSNREVKRVYERLWNRSDLLVSFEGCGIFRDWSYNQTWKTESGWNHIDQNPDSKPNRCCVQGFVSLTDQSESTGGLIVFPRSHLRFSELRGLGSKARDFVIVPSTHPIFDEGRAIGKLVHCHAGDFVLWDSRLIHCNSPATALKSNC
;
A
#
# COMPACT_ATOMS: atom_id res chain seq x y z
N MET A 1 -12.29 3.12 -15.59
CA MET A 1 -12.98 3.88 -14.52
C MET A 1 -14.14 3.07 -13.99
N ILE A 2 -14.18 2.94 -12.68
CA ILE A 2 -15.19 2.20 -11.90
C ILE A 2 -15.68 3.06 -10.73
N LEU A 3 -16.63 2.53 -9.95
CA LEU A 3 -17.03 3.09 -8.66
C LEU A 3 -16.54 2.19 -7.52
N ASP A 4 -16.03 2.80 -6.45
CA ASP A 4 -15.79 2.08 -5.19
C ASP A 4 -17.11 1.72 -4.48
N LYS A 5 -17.04 1.02 -3.34
CA LYS A 5 -18.24 0.60 -2.59
C LYS A 5 -19.11 1.76 -2.09
N ASN A 6 -18.57 2.97 -2.06
CA ASN A 6 -19.23 4.18 -1.57
C ASN A 6 -19.58 5.16 -2.71
N GLY A 7 -19.44 4.75 -3.97
CA GLY A 7 -19.81 5.54 -5.14
C GLY A 7 -18.75 6.57 -5.58
N LEU A 8 -17.52 6.52 -5.06
CA LEU A 8 -16.44 7.38 -5.54
C LEU A 8 -15.83 6.81 -6.82
N ARG A 9 -15.49 7.70 -7.76
CA ARG A 9 -14.92 7.32 -9.05
C ARG A 9 -13.45 6.94 -8.90
N ILE A 10 -13.07 5.78 -9.43
CA ILE A 10 -11.69 5.30 -9.45
C ILE A 10 -11.24 5.08 -10.89
N ASP A 11 -10.09 5.63 -11.26
CA ASP A 11 -9.34 5.23 -12.43
C ASP A 11 -8.48 4.00 -12.09
N ASP A 12 -8.94 2.85 -12.56
CA ASP A 12 -8.32 1.55 -12.37
C ASP A 12 -7.54 1.06 -13.58
N THR A 13 -7.60 1.78 -14.70
CA THR A 13 -7.06 1.36 -16.00
C THR A 13 -5.78 2.07 -16.40
N SER A 14 -5.56 3.30 -15.92
CA SER A 14 -4.36 4.06 -16.29
C SER A 14 -3.12 3.55 -15.56
N VAL A 15 -2.11 3.15 -16.33
CA VAL A 15 -0.79 2.76 -15.79
C VAL A 15 -0.17 3.93 -15.02
N SER A 16 0.47 3.64 -13.89
CA SER A 16 1.23 4.64 -13.14
C SER A 16 2.59 4.88 -13.80
N THR A 17 3.04 6.13 -13.84
CA THR A 17 4.43 6.43 -14.18
C THR A 17 5.35 5.79 -13.14
N ARG A 18 6.37 5.08 -13.62
CA ARG A 18 7.39 4.43 -12.80
C ARG A 18 8.70 5.19 -12.94
N PHE A 19 9.32 5.53 -11.81
CA PHE A 19 10.50 6.36 -11.75
C PHE A 19 11.73 5.52 -11.37
N SER A 20 12.62 5.25 -12.31
CA SER A 20 13.82 4.45 -12.05
C SER A 20 14.74 5.12 -11.04
N VAL A 21 15.16 4.37 -10.02
CA VAL A 21 16.19 4.83 -9.06
C VAL A 21 17.61 4.77 -9.64
N ARG A 22 17.79 4.13 -10.81
CA ARG A 22 19.09 4.01 -11.48
C ARG A 22 19.44 5.26 -12.29
N ASP A 23 18.43 6.00 -12.76
CA ASP A 23 18.62 7.28 -13.43
C ASP A 23 18.34 8.46 -12.47
N GLN A 24 19.29 9.38 -12.34
CA GLN A 24 19.19 10.46 -11.36
C GLN A 24 18.10 11.50 -11.70
N THR A 25 17.81 11.70 -12.99
CA THR A 25 16.77 12.64 -13.45
C THR A 25 15.41 12.07 -13.10
N THR A 26 15.12 10.85 -13.55
CA THR A 26 13.87 10.16 -13.27
C THR A 26 13.67 9.95 -11.76
N PHE A 27 14.72 9.64 -11.01
CA PHE A 27 14.63 9.53 -9.56
C PHE A 27 14.18 10.85 -8.90
N ASN A 28 14.73 11.99 -9.33
CA ASN A 28 14.31 13.31 -8.83
C ASN A 28 12.87 13.63 -9.26
N GLU A 29 12.49 13.32 -10.50
CA GLU A 29 11.11 13.48 -10.97
C GLU A 29 10.12 12.68 -10.12
N GLY A 30 10.49 11.48 -9.67
CA GLY A 30 9.66 10.67 -8.77
C GLY A 30 9.44 11.32 -7.40
N VAL A 31 10.47 11.99 -6.85
CA VAL A 31 10.35 12.76 -5.60
C VAL A 31 9.44 13.97 -5.79
N GLU A 32 9.56 14.68 -6.91
CA GLU A 32 8.66 15.79 -7.24
C GLU A 32 7.22 15.32 -7.48
N HIS A 33 7.04 14.17 -8.14
CA HIS A 33 5.73 13.55 -8.32
C HIS A 33 5.08 13.21 -6.97
N LEU A 34 5.84 12.65 -6.03
CA LEU A 34 5.38 12.41 -4.66
C LEU A 34 4.96 13.71 -3.96
N ASN A 35 5.75 14.79 -4.07
CA ASN A 35 5.39 16.07 -3.46
C ASN A 35 4.13 16.68 -4.09
N GLN A 36 3.99 16.61 -5.41
CA GLN A 36 2.89 17.22 -6.16
C GLN A 36 1.59 16.43 -6.04
N TYR A 37 1.64 15.10 -6.17
CA TYR A 37 0.46 14.24 -6.25
C TYR A 37 0.22 13.41 -4.99
N GLY A 38 1.19 13.36 -4.09
CA GLY A 38 1.08 12.68 -2.79
C GLY A 38 1.50 11.21 -2.82
N TYR A 39 1.78 10.64 -4.00
CA TYR A 39 2.28 9.28 -4.16
C TYR A 39 3.31 9.22 -5.28
N ALA A 40 4.14 8.16 -5.33
CA ALA A 40 5.03 7.85 -6.45
C ALA A 40 5.36 6.34 -6.49
N VAL A 41 5.72 5.85 -7.67
CA VAL A 41 6.18 4.46 -7.89
C VAL A 41 7.63 4.51 -8.35
N PHE A 42 8.55 3.98 -7.57
CA PHE A 42 9.97 3.89 -7.91
C PHE A 42 10.30 2.50 -8.45
N SER A 43 10.85 2.42 -9.66
CA SER A 43 11.30 1.15 -10.25
C SER A 43 12.76 0.86 -9.98
N ASP A 44 13.17 -0.38 -10.26
CA ASP A 44 14.55 -0.85 -10.12
C ASP A 44 15.06 -0.83 -8.67
N VAL A 45 14.14 -0.98 -7.70
CA VAL A 45 14.45 -1.00 -6.26
C VAL A 45 14.78 -2.41 -5.77
N MET A 46 14.09 -3.42 -6.29
CA MET A 46 14.35 -4.82 -5.95
C MET A 46 14.36 -5.70 -7.20
N GLU A 47 15.46 -6.42 -7.39
CA GLU A 47 15.62 -7.40 -8.47
C GLU A 47 14.66 -8.59 -8.30
N LEU A 48 14.29 -9.24 -9.41
CA LEU A 48 13.26 -10.28 -9.41
C LEU A 48 13.66 -11.55 -8.61
N ASP A 49 14.94 -11.90 -8.57
CA ASP A 49 15.43 -13.00 -7.73
C ASP A 49 15.23 -12.69 -6.23
N LYS A 50 15.45 -11.43 -5.83
CA LYS A 50 15.16 -10.94 -4.48
C LYS A 50 13.67 -10.82 -4.19
N VAL A 51 12.84 -10.54 -5.18
CA VAL A 51 11.39 -10.64 -5.04
C VAL A 51 10.99 -12.08 -4.70
N GLU A 52 11.49 -13.07 -5.44
CA GLU A 52 11.17 -14.49 -5.18
C GLU A 52 11.72 -14.97 -3.82
N GLU A 53 12.92 -14.52 -3.43
CA GLU A 53 13.44 -14.75 -2.08
C GLU A 53 12.49 -14.20 -1.00
N ASN A 54 11.99 -12.97 -1.17
CA ASN A 54 11.05 -12.37 -0.23
C ASN A 54 9.69 -13.08 -0.18
N LYS A 55 9.17 -13.54 -1.32
CA LYS A 55 7.98 -14.42 -1.35
C LYS A 55 8.21 -15.69 -0.54
N ASN A 56 9.38 -16.31 -0.69
CA ASN A 56 9.73 -17.51 0.07
C ASN A 56 9.80 -17.24 1.57
N LEU A 57 10.42 -16.13 2.00
CA LEU A 57 10.48 -15.72 3.40
C LEU A 57 9.10 -15.43 3.98
N LEU A 58 8.22 -14.76 3.23
CA LEU A 58 6.84 -14.50 3.63
C LEU A 58 6.08 -15.81 3.86
N TRP A 59 6.18 -16.74 2.91
CA TRP A 59 5.52 -18.03 3.07
C TRP A 59 6.11 -18.87 4.21
N GLN A 60 7.43 -18.86 4.42
CA GLN A 60 8.03 -19.50 5.59
C GLN A 60 7.49 -18.92 6.90
N PHE A 61 7.32 -17.60 6.98
CA PHE A 61 6.68 -16.96 8.13
C PHE A 61 5.24 -17.47 8.31
N LEU A 62 4.42 -17.46 7.26
CA LEU A 62 3.03 -17.91 7.32
C LEU A 62 2.88 -19.39 7.70
N GLU A 63 3.74 -20.26 7.18
CA GLU A 63 3.72 -21.72 7.40
C GLU A 63 4.23 -22.11 8.80
N THR A 64 4.92 -21.21 9.50
CA THR A 64 5.46 -21.42 10.87
C THR A 64 4.64 -20.75 11.97
N LEU A 65 3.53 -20.07 11.61
CA LEU A 65 2.65 -19.44 12.60
C LEU A 65 2.06 -20.46 13.59
N PRO A 66 1.86 -20.07 14.86
CA PRO A 66 1.25 -20.93 15.86
C PRO A 66 -0.26 -21.13 15.58
N PRO A 67 -0.93 -22.07 16.26
CA PRO A 67 -2.37 -22.19 16.23
C PRO A 67 -3.07 -20.83 16.49
N PRO A 68 -4.16 -20.53 15.76
CA PRO A 68 -4.87 -21.39 14.82
C PRO A 68 -4.33 -21.40 13.36
N PHE A 69 -3.20 -20.75 13.08
CA PHE A 69 -2.69 -20.53 11.70
C PHE A 69 -1.68 -21.58 11.21
N ASN A 70 -1.29 -22.53 12.06
CA ASN A 70 -0.28 -23.57 11.78
C ASN A 70 -0.63 -24.55 10.63
N ARG A 71 -1.81 -24.40 10.01
CA ARG A 71 -2.29 -25.22 8.90
C ARG A 71 -2.11 -24.58 7.52
N ILE A 72 -1.72 -23.31 7.43
CA ILE A 72 -1.51 -22.62 6.15
C ILE A 72 -0.39 -23.32 5.37
N ARG A 73 -0.63 -23.63 4.09
CA ARG A 73 0.36 -24.22 3.17
C ARG A 73 0.32 -23.49 1.83
N ARG A 74 1.48 -23.08 1.32
CA ARG A 74 1.57 -22.28 0.08
C ARG A 74 1.03 -22.98 -1.17
N ASP A 75 1.14 -24.30 -1.21
CA ASP A 75 0.73 -25.17 -2.32
C ASP A 75 -0.74 -25.62 -2.22
N ARG A 76 -1.45 -25.26 -1.14
CA ARG A 76 -2.82 -25.73 -0.88
C ARG A 76 -3.74 -24.57 -0.48
N PRO A 77 -4.30 -23.83 -1.45
CA PRO A 77 -5.23 -22.73 -1.17
C PRO A 77 -6.41 -23.09 -0.26
N SER A 78 -6.91 -24.34 -0.32
CA SER A 78 -7.95 -24.84 0.59
C SER A 78 -7.62 -24.72 2.09
N THR A 79 -6.34 -24.53 2.46
CA THR A 79 -5.89 -24.32 3.84
C THR A 79 -5.97 -22.86 4.31
N TRP A 80 -6.18 -21.90 3.41
CA TRP A 80 -6.09 -20.44 3.70
C TRP A 80 -7.34 -19.84 4.35
N ASN A 81 -8.24 -20.66 4.90
CA ASN A 81 -9.50 -20.22 5.51
C ASN A 81 -9.27 -19.43 6.82
N HIS A 82 -8.27 -19.82 7.59
CA HIS A 82 -7.81 -19.10 8.78
C HIS A 82 -6.55 -18.33 8.39
N TRP A 83 -6.69 -17.02 8.13
CA TRP A 83 -5.61 -16.15 7.67
C TRP A 83 -5.30 -15.08 8.72
N PRO A 84 -4.02 -14.79 9.03
CA PRO A 84 -3.66 -13.80 10.04
C PRO A 84 -4.02 -12.37 9.59
N GLY A 85 -4.15 -11.46 10.56
CA GLY A 85 -4.39 -10.04 10.30
C GLY A 85 -5.86 -9.65 10.07
N ILE A 86 -6.06 -8.44 9.54
CA ILE A 86 -7.36 -7.86 9.21
C ILE A 86 -7.77 -8.34 7.83
N ARG A 87 -8.47 -9.49 7.78
CA ARG A 87 -8.81 -10.18 6.54
C ARG A 87 -9.60 -9.33 5.53
N SER A 88 -10.51 -8.47 6.01
CA SER A 88 -11.30 -7.59 5.14
C SER A 88 -10.43 -6.55 4.42
N HIS A 89 -9.35 -6.07 5.03
CA HIS A 89 -8.47 -5.07 4.41
C HIS A 89 -7.22 -5.70 3.80
N GLY A 90 -6.95 -6.98 4.07
CA GLY A 90 -5.74 -7.67 3.61
C GLY A 90 -4.47 -7.15 4.28
N VAL A 91 -4.54 -6.65 5.52
CA VAL A 91 -3.39 -6.13 6.26
C VAL A 91 -2.99 -7.11 7.36
N THR A 92 -1.71 -7.49 7.41
CA THR A 92 -1.16 -8.32 8.49
C THR A 92 -0.06 -7.55 9.19
N ASN A 93 -0.15 -7.41 10.51
CA ASN A 93 0.83 -6.75 11.37
C ASN A 93 1.00 -7.44 12.74
N THR A 94 0.54 -8.69 12.84
CA THR A 94 0.49 -9.47 14.08
C THR A 94 1.52 -10.61 14.07
N TYR A 95 1.59 -11.35 15.18
CA TYR A 95 2.43 -12.56 15.32
C TYR A 95 3.93 -12.33 15.03
N GLY A 96 4.42 -11.13 15.31
CA GLY A 96 5.83 -10.78 15.10
C GLY A 96 6.22 -10.60 13.64
N LEU A 97 5.27 -10.46 12.70
CA LEU A 97 5.57 -10.24 11.28
C LEU A 97 6.55 -9.08 11.07
N GLY A 98 6.36 -7.94 11.75
CA GLY A 98 7.24 -6.78 11.66
C GLY A 98 8.68 -7.03 12.11
N GLN A 99 8.96 -8.16 12.75
CA GLN A 99 10.30 -8.63 13.14
C GLN A 99 10.77 -9.85 12.34
N SER A 100 9.97 -10.33 11.39
CA SER A 100 10.31 -11.49 10.57
C SER A 100 11.50 -11.21 9.64
N ALA A 101 12.20 -12.28 9.24
CA ALA A 101 13.26 -12.20 8.24
C ALA A 101 12.78 -11.56 6.93
N PHE A 102 11.52 -11.83 6.53
CA PHE A 102 10.86 -11.20 5.40
C PHE A 102 10.86 -9.66 5.51
N MET A 103 10.31 -9.12 6.61
CA MET A 103 10.24 -7.66 6.79
C MET A 103 11.63 -7.03 6.95
N TRP A 104 12.59 -7.72 7.57
CA TRP A 104 13.97 -7.24 7.67
C TRP A 104 14.69 -7.21 6.32
N ASN A 105 14.48 -8.20 5.46
CA ASN A 105 15.09 -8.25 4.14
C ASN A 105 14.60 -7.12 3.24
N ILE A 106 13.31 -6.76 3.30
CA ILE A 106 12.77 -5.57 2.61
C ILE A 106 13.40 -4.29 3.17
N ARG A 107 13.39 -4.09 4.49
CA ARG A 107 13.85 -2.84 5.12
C ARG A 107 15.35 -2.61 5.02
N SER A 108 16.14 -3.66 4.91
CA SER A 108 17.59 -3.57 4.73
C SER A 108 18.01 -3.42 3.26
N ASN A 109 17.07 -3.42 2.31
CA ASN A 109 17.36 -3.11 0.92
C ASN A 109 17.95 -1.69 0.80
N ARG A 110 19.14 -1.58 0.19
CA ARG A 110 19.87 -0.32 0.07
C ARG A 110 19.11 0.72 -0.75
N GLU A 111 18.42 0.33 -1.81
CA GLU A 111 17.68 1.27 -2.66
C GLU A 111 16.41 1.78 -1.93
N VAL A 112 15.75 0.95 -1.12
CA VAL A 112 14.69 1.41 -0.20
C VAL A 112 15.20 2.50 0.73
N LYS A 113 16.36 2.27 1.38
CA LYS A 113 17.00 3.28 2.23
C LYS A 113 17.32 4.54 1.42
N ARG A 114 17.97 4.41 0.27
CA ARG A 114 18.38 5.52 -0.60
C ARG A 114 17.21 6.42 -1.01
N VAL A 115 16.06 5.83 -1.33
CA VAL A 115 14.84 6.60 -1.64
C VAL A 115 14.40 7.43 -0.42
N TYR A 116 14.36 6.85 0.78
CA TYR A 116 14.03 7.61 1.98
C TYR A 116 15.09 8.66 2.35
N GLU A 117 16.38 8.39 2.14
CA GLU A 117 17.45 9.36 2.42
C GLU A 117 17.29 10.60 1.54
N ARG A 118 16.98 10.39 0.26
CA ARG A 118 16.71 11.46 -0.69
C ARG A 118 15.46 12.27 -0.31
N LEU A 119 14.40 11.59 0.14
CA LEU A 119 13.14 12.21 0.51
C LEU A 119 13.26 13.10 1.75
N TRP A 120 13.99 12.63 2.76
CA TRP A 120 14.18 13.36 4.02
C TRP A 120 15.44 14.23 4.04
N ASN A 121 16.25 14.18 2.99
CA ASN A 121 17.53 14.87 2.86
C ASN A 121 18.48 14.59 4.04
N ARG A 122 18.57 13.32 4.46
CA ARG A 122 19.38 12.86 5.59
C ARG A 122 19.60 11.34 5.57
N SER A 123 20.73 10.88 6.11
CA SER A 123 21.13 9.47 6.11
C SER A 123 20.91 8.72 7.43
N ASP A 124 20.69 9.47 8.52
CA ASP A 124 20.43 8.99 9.87
C ASP A 124 18.92 8.71 10.05
N LEU A 125 18.47 7.68 9.34
CA LEU A 125 17.08 7.23 9.33
C LEU A 125 16.84 6.10 10.33
N LEU A 126 15.67 6.13 10.96
CA LEU A 126 15.11 5.01 11.70
C LEU A 126 13.98 4.38 10.89
N VAL A 127 13.74 3.09 11.08
CA VAL A 127 12.68 2.35 10.40
C VAL A 127 11.61 1.90 11.39
N SER A 128 10.34 2.08 11.04
CA SER A 128 9.22 1.56 11.83
C SER A 128 9.10 0.04 11.66
N PHE A 129 8.55 -0.63 12.67
CA PHE A 129 8.22 -2.06 12.65
C PHE A 129 6.78 -2.25 12.16
N GLU A 130 6.58 -2.10 10.85
CA GLU A 130 5.25 -2.19 10.24
C GLU A 130 4.84 -3.60 9.82
N GLY A 131 3.60 -3.73 9.34
CA GLY A 131 3.06 -4.93 8.70
C GLY A 131 3.25 -4.96 7.18
N CYS A 132 2.51 -5.86 6.52
CA CYS A 132 2.44 -5.94 5.07
C CYS A 132 1.01 -6.17 4.57
N GLY A 133 0.78 -5.85 3.30
CA GLY A 133 -0.45 -6.21 2.58
C GLY A 133 -0.36 -7.62 2.03
N ILE A 134 -1.35 -8.46 2.32
CA ILE A 134 -1.48 -9.80 1.74
C ILE A 134 -2.92 -10.04 1.31
N PHE A 135 -3.16 -10.07 0.00
CA PHE A 135 -4.47 -10.32 -0.57
C PHE A 135 -4.54 -11.78 -1.00
N ARG A 136 -5.53 -12.50 -0.48
CA ARG A 136 -5.79 -13.87 -0.92
C ARG A 136 -6.53 -13.83 -2.26
N ASP A 137 -6.28 -14.82 -3.10
CA ASP A 137 -6.97 -14.95 -4.38
C ASP A 137 -8.45 -15.26 -4.15
N TRP A 138 -9.28 -14.23 -4.30
CA TRP A 138 -10.72 -14.31 -4.09
C TRP A 138 -11.46 -14.98 -5.24
N SER A 139 -10.80 -15.24 -6.38
CA SER A 139 -11.36 -16.08 -7.44
C SER A 139 -11.51 -17.53 -6.97
N TYR A 140 -10.62 -18.00 -6.08
CA TYR A 140 -10.71 -19.30 -5.43
C TYR A 140 -11.82 -19.33 -4.37
N ASN A 141 -11.97 -18.26 -3.59
CA ASN A 141 -13.03 -18.13 -2.59
C ASN A 141 -13.47 -16.67 -2.44
N GLN A 142 -14.70 -16.38 -2.86
CA GLN A 142 -15.27 -15.02 -2.87
C GLN A 142 -15.27 -14.35 -1.49
N THR A 143 -15.33 -15.12 -0.40
CA THR A 143 -15.26 -14.58 0.98
C THR A 143 -13.91 -13.99 1.35
N TRP A 144 -12.88 -14.19 0.52
CA TRP A 144 -11.54 -13.65 0.71
C TRP A 144 -11.32 -12.30 0.04
N LYS A 145 -12.30 -11.81 -0.72
CA LYS A 145 -12.22 -10.52 -1.40
C LYS A 145 -12.02 -9.41 -0.38
N THR A 146 -10.94 -8.64 -0.56
CA THR A 146 -10.67 -7.46 0.26
C THR A 146 -11.67 -6.34 -0.05
N GLU A 147 -11.92 -5.49 0.93
CA GLU A 147 -12.83 -4.36 0.82
C GLU A 147 -12.10 -3.12 0.31
N SER A 148 -12.77 -2.37 -0.56
CA SER A 148 -12.39 -1.00 -0.95
C SER A 148 -13.21 0.05 -0.19
N GLY A 149 -12.98 1.34 -0.48
CA GLY A 149 -13.80 2.47 -0.03
C GLY A 149 -13.69 2.83 1.45
N TRP A 150 -12.82 2.18 2.22
CA TRP A 150 -12.48 2.62 3.58
C TRP A 150 -11.44 3.75 3.53
N ASN A 151 -11.80 4.84 2.85
CA ASN A 151 -10.91 5.95 2.57
C ASN A 151 -10.48 6.63 3.88
N HIS A 152 -9.16 6.77 4.06
CA HIS A 152 -8.57 7.29 5.28
C HIS A 152 -7.24 7.99 5.02
N ILE A 153 -6.75 8.64 6.07
CA ILE A 153 -5.40 9.18 6.21
C ILE A 153 -4.78 8.56 7.46
N ASP A 154 -3.45 8.43 7.47
CA ASP A 154 -2.69 7.86 8.60
C ASP A 154 -1.86 8.92 9.33
N GLN A 155 -2.16 10.19 9.08
CA GLN A 155 -1.64 11.29 9.86
C GLN A 155 -2.83 12.17 10.25
N ASN A 156 -2.97 12.48 11.53
CA ASN A 156 -4.11 13.28 11.98
C ASN A 156 -3.80 14.79 11.89
N PRO A 157 -4.63 15.59 11.18
CA PRO A 157 -4.37 17.02 11.00
C PRO A 157 -4.47 17.84 12.30
N ASP A 158 -5.20 17.35 13.30
CA ASP A 158 -5.37 18.03 14.57
C ASP A 158 -4.20 17.87 15.54
N SER A 159 -3.45 16.76 15.44
CA SER A 159 -2.26 16.53 16.27
C SER A 159 -0.95 16.73 15.50
N LYS A 160 -0.92 16.45 14.19
CA LYS A 160 0.25 16.47 13.33
C LYS A 160 -0.06 17.21 12.01
N PRO A 161 -0.09 18.55 12.01
CA PRO A 161 -0.53 19.33 10.86
C PRO A 161 0.43 19.34 9.67
N ASN A 162 1.73 19.15 9.91
CA ASN A 162 2.79 19.18 8.90
C ASN A 162 3.22 17.75 8.54
N ARG A 163 3.75 17.54 7.33
CA ARG A 163 4.26 16.22 6.90
C ARG A 163 5.28 15.68 7.89
N CYS A 164 4.98 14.56 8.53
CA CYS A 164 5.91 13.88 9.43
C CYS A 164 6.11 12.40 9.07
N CYS A 165 5.33 11.86 8.14
CA CYS A 165 5.45 10.47 7.71
C CYS A 165 5.18 10.33 6.20
N VAL A 166 5.93 9.43 5.57
CA VAL A 166 5.69 8.92 4.21
C VAL A 166 5.73 7.40 4.30
N GLN A 167 4.63 6.78 3.90
CA GLN A 167 4.44 5.35 3.93
C GLN A 167 4.92 4.72 2.64
N GLY A 168 5.18 3.41 2.67
CA GLY A 168 5.57 2.69 1.49
C GLY A 168 5.50 1.19 1.60
N PHE A 169 5.44 0.54 0.45
CA PHE A 169 5.64 -0.90 0.32
C PHE A 169 6.47 -1.23 -0.92
N VAL A 170 7.34 -2.24 -0.83
CA VAL A 170 7.92 -2.88 -2.01
C VAL A 170 6.94 -3.95 -2.47
N SER A 171 6.51 -3.89 -3.73
CA SER A 171 5.55 -4.85 -4.26
C SER A 171 6.25 -6.17 -4.57
N LEU A 172 5.68 -7.30 -4.13
CA LEU A 172 6.19 -8.63 -4.50
C LEU A 172 5.48 -9.20 -5.73
N THR A 173 4.39 -8.59 -6.17
CA THR A 173 3.60 -8.99 -7.32
C THR A 173 3.28 -7.78 -8.17
N ASP A 174 2.99 -7.98 -9.45
CA ASP A 174 2.41 -6.90 -10.24
C ASP A 174 1.07 -6.47 -9.63
N GLN A 175 0.82 -5.17 -9.61
CA GLN A 175 -0.44 -4.58 -9.18
C GLN A 175 -1.11 -3.91 -10.38
N SER A 176 -2.35 -4.32 -10.64
CA SER A 176 -3.21 -3.84 -11.71
C SER A 176 -4.67 -4.01 -11.31
N GLU A 177 -5.62 -3.63 -12.16
CA GLU A 177 -7.04 -3.95 -12.03
C GLU A 177 -7.29 -5.45 -11.83
N SER A 178 -6.40 -6.31 -12.34
CA SER A 178 -6.54 -7.77 -12.25
C SER A 178 -6.11 -8.38 -10.91
N THR A 179 -5.40 -7.61 -10.08
CA THR A 179 -4.88 -8.07 -8.77
C THR A 179 -5.35 -7.19 -7.61
N GLY A 180 -5.71 -5.94 -7.89
CA GLY A 180 -5.93 -4.92 -6.88
C GLY A 180 -4.61 -4.35 -6.35
N GLY A 181 -4.71 -3.55 -5.28
CA GLY A 181 -3.58 -2.86 -4.68
C GLY A 181 -4.02 -1.64 -3.87
N LEU A 182 -3.21 -0.58 -3.95
CA LEU A 182 -3.46 0.70 -3.29
C LEU A 182 -4.29 1.63 -4.20
N ILE A 183 -5.38 2.17 -3.67
CA ILE A 183 -6.06 3.33 -4.24
C ILE A 183 -5.59 4.57 -3.50
N VAL A 184 -5.26 5.62 -4.24
CA VAL A 184 -4.95 6.96 -3.72
C VAL A 184 -5.88 8.00 -4.30
N PHE A 185 -6.09 9.13 -3.63
CA PHE A 185 -6.75 10.31 -4.20
C PHE A 185 -5.70 11.40 -4.42
N PRO A 186 -5.12 11.51 -5.62
CA PRO A 186 -4.00 12.41 -5.86
C PRO A 186 -4.30 13.85 -5.44
N ARG A 187 -3.28 14.51 -4.88
CA ARG A 187 -3.32 15.91 -4.39
C ARG A 187 -4.19 16.14 -3.15
N SER A 188 -4.87 15.14 -2.58
CA SER A 188 -5.68 15.35 -1.37
C SER A 188 -4.84 15.75 -0.15
N HIS A 189 -3.56 15.38 -0.12
CA HIS A 189 -2.59 15.79 0.92
C HIS A 189 -2.33 17.31 0.93
N LEU A 190 -2.58 18.01 -0.18
CA LEU A 190 -2.49 19.48 -0.25
C LEU A 190 -3.68 20.17 0.41
N ARG A 191 -4.80 19.44 0.59
CA ARG A 191 -6.03 19.88 1.25
C ARG A 191 -6.19 19.28 2.66
N PHE A 192 -5.10 18.76 3.22
CA PHE A 192 -5.09 18.01 4.47
C PHE A 192 -5.71 18.76 5.67
N SER A 193 -5.54 20.08 5.73
CA SER A 193 -6.13 20.91 6.80
C SER A 193 -7.66 20.93 6.80
N GLU A 194 -8.31 20.61 5.69
CA GLU A 194 -9.77 20.53 5.60
C GLU A 194 -10.34 19.31 6.34
N LEU A 195 -9.50 18.33 6.67
CA LEU A 195 -9.89 17.09 7.36
C LEU A 195 -9.87 17.21 8.89
N ARG A 196 -9.62 18.41 9.43
CA ARG A 196 -9.66 18.69 10.87
C ARG A 196 -11.05 18.40 11.44
N GLY A 197 -11.08 17.88 12.66
CA GLY A 197 -12.33 17.55 13.37
C GLY A 197 -12.98 16.22 12.95
N LEU A 198 -12.48 15.53 11.92
CA LEU A 198 -12.99 14.20 11.52
C LEU A 198 -12.53 13.08 12.47
N GLY A 199 -11.40 13.26 13.15
CA GLY A 199 -10.76 12.23 13.97
C GLY A 199 -10.57 12.64 15.43
N SER A 200 -10.28 11.65 16.28
CA SER A 200 -9.81 11.91 17.65
C SER A 200 -8.33 12.30 17.64
N LYS A 201 -7.95 13.38 18.34
CA LYS A 201 -6.55 13.84 18.46
C LYS A 201 -5.58 12.76 19.00
N ALA A 202 -6.10 11.72 19.66
CA ALA A 202 -5.33 10.61 20.21
C ALA A 202 -4.96 9.52 19.19
N ARG A 203 -5.45 9.61 17.94
CA ARG A 203 -5.21 8.61 16.88
C ARG A 203 -4.73 9.27 15.61
N ASP A 204 -3.77 8.63 14.95
CA ASP A 204 -3.26 9.08 13.65
C ASP A 204 -4.19 8.67 12.49
N PHE A 205 -4.78 7.48 12.58
CA PHE A 205 -5.75 6.96 11.62
C PHE A 205 -7.08 7.73 11.70
N VAL A 206 -7.49 8.33 10.57
CA VAL A 206 -8.74 9.09 10.45
C VAL A 206 -9.50 8.64 9.19
N ILE A 207 -10.71 8.11 9.38
CA ILE A 207 -11.63 7.80 8.27
C ILE A 207 -12.13 9.09 7.66
N VAL A 208 -12.16 9.15 6.33
CA VAL A 208 -12.74 10.26 5.56
C VAL A 208 -14.04 9.78 4.92
N PRO A 209 -15.22 10.27 5.37
CA PRO A 209 -16.50 9.91 4.77
C PRO A 209 -16.56 10.26 3.29
N SER A 210 -17.13 9.40 2.44
CA SER A 210 -17.27 9.68 0.99
C SER A 210 -18.13 10.91 0.69
N THR A 211 -18.96 11.34 1.63
CA THR A 211 -19.75 12.57 1.58
C THR A 211 -18.95 13.84 1.90
N HIS A 212 -17.68 13.71 2.31
CA HIS A 212 -16.86 14.86 2.67
C HIS A 212 -16.56 15.74 1.42
N PRO A 213 -16.66 17.08 1.51
CA PRO A 213 -16.42 17.99 0.38
C PRO A 213 -15.03 17.88 -0.27
N ILE A 214 -14.07 17.25 0.39
CA ILE A 214 -12.74 16.99 -0.20
C ILE A 214 -12.82 16.13 -1.46
N PHE A 215 -13.85 15.28 -1.57
CA PHE A 215 -14.11 14.48 -2.77
C PHE A 215 -14.83 15.27 -3.87
N ASP A 216 -15.01 16.59 -3.71
CA ASP A 216 -15.55 17.51 -4.71
C ASP A 216 -16.91 17.07 -5.25
N GLU A 217 -17.81 16.67 -4.34
CA GLU A 217 -19.14 16.11 -4.68
C GLU A 217 -19.05 14.89 -5.63
N GLY A 218 -17.98 14.10 -5.51
CA GLY A 218 -17.73 12.91 -6.33
C GLY A 218 -16.95 13.20 -7.63
N ARG A 219 -16.51 14.44 -7.85
CA ARG A 219 -15.64 14.79 -8.99
C ARG A 219 -14.18 14.42 -8.76
N ALA A 220 -13.74 14.23 -7.52
CA ALA A 220 -12.42 13.68 -7.24
C ALA A 220 -12.32 12.25 -7.79
N ILE A 221 -11.26 11.97 -8.53
CA ILE A 221 -11.00 10.65 -9.11
C ILE A 221 -9.88 10.01 -8.31
N GLY A 222 -10.19 8.91 -7.62
CA GLY A 222 -9.19 8.03 -7.03
C GLY A 222 -8.43 7.29 -8.13
N LYS A 223 -7.21 6.84 -7.84
CA LYS A 223 -6.36 6.10 -8.77
C LYS A 223 -5.91 4.80 -8.13
N LEU A 224 -6.13 3.68 -8.81
CA LEU A 224 -5.44 2.44 -8.50
C LEU A 224 -3.97 2.59 -8.92
N VAL A 225 -3.05 2.42 -7.99
CA VAL A 225 -1.63 2.52 -8.26
C VAL A 225 -1.15 1.23 -8.90
N HIS A 226 -1.00 1.24 -10.22
CA HIS A 226 -0.33 0.15 -10.93
C HIS A 226 1.17 0.16 -10.64
N CYS A 227 1.77 -1.00 -10.41
CA CYS A 227 3.21 -1.17 -10.24
C CYS A 227 3.62 -2.60 -10.60
N HIS A 228 4.91 -2.83 -10.80
CA HIS A 228 5.47 -4.16 -11.06
C HIS A 228 6.05 -4.77 -9.79
N ALA A 229 6.20 -6.08 -9.78
CA ALA A 229 6.99 -6.77 -8.78
C ALA A 229 8.41 -6.17 -8.70
N GLY A 230 8.85 -5.83 -7.48
CA GLY A 230 10.13 -5.18 -7.20
C GLY A 230 10.09 -3.66 -7.15
N ASP A 231 9.00 -3.02 -7.58
CA ASP A 231 8.82 -1.58 -7.44
C ASP A 231 8.57 -1.18 -5.98
N PHE A 232 8.95 0.04 -5.65
CA PHE A 232 8.70 0.66 -4.36
C PHE A 232 7.68 1.79 -4.48
N VAL A 233 6.50 1.57 -3.93
CA VAL A 233 5.41 2.55 -3.92
C VAL A 233 5.48 3.35 -2.63
N LEU A 234 5.49 4.69 -2.75
CA LEU A 234 5.45 5.62 -1.64
C LEU A 234 4.20 6.50 -1.68
N TRP A 235 3.67 6.86 -0.51
CA TRP A 235 2.65 7.90 -0.39
C TRP A 235 2.77 8.70 0.91
N ASP A 236 2.43 9.98 0.84
CA ASP A 236 2.36 10.88 1.99
C ASP A 236 1.25 10.40 2.95
N SER A 237 1.51 10.28 4.25
CA SER A 237 0.50 9.83 5.23
C SER A 237 -0.74 10.72 5.32
N ARG A 238 -0.67 11.94 4.78
CA ARG A 238 -1.79 12.89 4.66
C ARG A 238 -2.66 12.63 3.43
N LEU A 239 -2.23 11.77 2.51
CA LEU A 239 -2.96 11.41 1.30
C LEU A 239 -4.12 10.48 1.64
N ILE A 240 -5.29 10.74 1.09
CA ILE A 240 -6.44 9.85 1.24
C ILE A 240 -6.18 8.61 0.40
N HIS A 241 -6.30 7.45 1.02
CA HIS A 241 -6.06 6.17 0.37
C HIS A 241 -6.89 5.04 0.99
N CYS A 242 -6.93 3.89 0.31
CA CYS A 242 -7.41 2.63 0.85
C CYS A 242 -6.90 1.46 -0.01
N ASN A 243 -7.08 0.23 0.48
CA ASN A 243 -6.84 -0.95 -0.35
C ASN A 243 -8.01 -1.19 -1.31
N SER A 244 -7.74 -1.90 -2.41
CA SER A 244 -8.77 -2.37 -3.34
C SER A 244 -8.51 -3.82 -3.75
N PRO A 245 -9.53 -4.69 -3.81
CA PRO A 245 -9.41 -5.98 -4.47
C PRO A 245 -9.22 -5.76 -5.98
N ALA A 246 -8.96 -6.86 -6.70
CA ALA A 246 -9.07 -6.86 -8.16
C ALA A 246 -10.47 -6.40 -8.60
N THR A 247 -10.51 -5.51 -9.57
CA THR A 247 -11.72 -4.90 -10.16
C THR A 247 -12.07 -5.57 -11.48
N ALA A 248 -11.11 -6.25 -12.11
CA ALA A 248 -11.30 -7.20 -13.20
C ALA A 248 -10.78 -8.57 -12.77
N LEU A 249 -11.46 -9.66 -13.16
CA LEU A 249 -10.88 -11.00 -13.05
C LEU A 249 -9.91 -11.20 -14.21
N LYS A 250 -8.78 -11.87 -13.96
CA LYS A 250 -7.92 -12.35 -15.06
C LYS A 250 -8.78 -13.24 -15.96
N SER A 251 -8.87 -12.90 -17.24
CA SER A 251 -9.39 -13.84 -18.24
C SER A 251 -8.45 -15.04 -18.24
N ASN A 252 -8.98 -16.23 -17.96
CA ASN A 252 -8.21 -17.46 -18.07
C ASN A 252 -7.71 -17.57 -19.53
N CYS A 253 -6.39 -17.49 -19.73
CA CYS A 253 -5.73 -18.02 -20.92
C CYS A 253 -5.33 -19.46 -20.64
#